data_AF-A0AAW6CQV3-F1
#
_entry.id   AF-A0AAW6CQV3-F1
#
_cell.length_a   1.000
_cell.length_b   1.000
_cell.length_c   1.000
_cell.angle_alpha   90.00
_cell.angle_beta   90.00
_cell.angle_gamma   90.00
#
_symmetry.space_group_name_H-M   'P 1'
#
loop_
_entity.id
_entity.type
_entity.pdbx_description
1 polymer ?
#
loop_
_entity_poly.entity_id
_entity_poly.type
_entity_poly.pdbx_seq_one_letter_code
_entity_poly.pdbx_strand_id
1 'polypeptide(L)'
;MDGVKGIDTKTISLQLKSLVVFEFLKEYNELEQTIRKVFEKNLSTLPQKILQQLYFYYGGKIGTYIEYEAHSVRLNSLDFKEGELFKTLSINQIIKIFKESPHLEDFNFVVESVQRTTTVFTFYDCVIRLLNMRNKLAHEVVDLQFKDRDLIELLSHEQIAREPFDLLQNYDVRKMDDMTLYIASNIVYIRKLLSKLNDEVNQT
;
A
#
# COMPACT_ATOMS: atom_id res chain seq x y z
N MET A 1 -40.21 26.72 8.89
CA MET A 1 -40.04 25.27 9.09
C MET A 1 -39.26 24.76 7.91
N ASP A 2 -37.99 24.45 8.19
CA ASP A 2 -36.97 24.06 7.22
C ASP A 2 -37.38 22.81 6.44
N GLY A 3 -37.56 22.97 5.14
CA GLY A 3 -37.59 21.84 4.21
C GLY A 3 -36.16 21.35 4.05
N VAL A 4 -35.84 20.21 4.67
CA VAL A 4 -34.63 19.44 4.41
C VAL A 4 -34.55 19.22 2.89
N LYS A 5 -33.67 19.94 2.20
CA LYS A 5 -33.28 19.61 0.82
C LYS A 5 -32.74 18.19 0.88
N GLY A 6 -33.46 17.23 0.27
CA GLY A 6 -32.97 15.87 0.15
C GLY A 6 -31.56 15.88 -0.41
N ILE A 7 -30.64 15.18 0.24
CA ILE A 7 -29.26 15.07 -0.22
C ILE A 7 -29.28 14.46 -1.62
N ASP A 8 -28.78 15.17 -2.62
CA ASP A 8 -28.73 14.68 -3.99
C ASP A 8 -27.78 13.46 -4.09
N THR A 9 -28.11 12.51 -4.96
CA THR A 9 -27.35 11.27 -5.15
C THR A 9 -25.86 11.52 -5.43
N LYS A 10 -25.51 12.60 -6.15
CA LYS A 10 -24.12 12.97 -6.42
C LYS A 10 -23.39 13.36 -5.14
N THR A 11 -24.05 14.09 -4.26
CA THR A 11 -23.52 14.46 -2.94
C THR A 11 -23.25 13.21 -2.09
N ILE A 12 -24.16 12.23 -2.10
CA ILE A 12 -23.97 10.94 -1.40
C ILE A 12 -22.78 10.15 -1.99
N SER A 13 -22.70 10.06 -3.33
CA SER A 13 -21.59 9.37 -4.02
C SER A 13 -20.25 10.00 -3.69
N LEU A 14 -20.18 11.34 -3.63
CA LEU A 14 -18.97 12.06 -3.27
C LEU A 14 -18.57 11.80 -1.80
N GLN A 15 -19.53 11.81 -0.88
CA GLN A 15 -19.27 11.48 0.53
C GLN A 15 -18.74 10.05 0.69
N LEU A 16 -19.37 9.08 0.02
CA LEU A 16 -18.90 7.69 -0.04
C LEU A 16 -17.47 7.61 -0.56
N LYS A 17 -17.19 8.26 -1.70
CA LYS A 17 -15.87 8.31 -2.30
C LYS A 17 -14.84 8.89 -1.33
N SER A 18 -15.14 9.99 -0.66
CA SER A 18 -14.23 10.60 0.32
C SER A 18 -13.93 9.67 1.50
N LEU A 19 -14.93 8.98 2.03
CA LEU A 19 -14.75 8.03 3.14
C LEU A 19 -13.90 6.83 2.71
N VAL A 20 -14.21 6.24 1.56
CA VAL A 20 -13.48 5.09 1.02
C VAL A 20 -12.03 5.46 0.68
N VAL A 21 -11.78 6.64 0.10
CA VAL A 21 -10.41 7.13 -0.16
C VAL A 21 -9.64 7.30 1.15
N PHE A 22 -10.27 7.91 2.17
CA PHE A 22 -9.65 8.07 3.48
C PHE A 22 -9.29 6.71 4.10
N GLU A 23 -10.23 5.75 4.07
CA GLU A 23 -10.03 4.40 4.61
C GLU A 23 -8.91 3.67 3.87
N PHE A 24 -8.87 3.75 2.53
CA PHE A 24 -7.78 3.21 1.74
C PHE A 24 -6.43 3.78 2.15
N LEU A 25 -6.30 5.11 2.27
CA LEU A 25 -5.02 5.73 2.63
C LEU A 25 -4.59 5.34 4.06
N LYS A 26 -5.54 5.25 4.98
CA LYS A 26 -5.28 4.79 6.36
C LYS A 26 -4.74 3.35 6.35
N GLU A 27 -5.44 2.42 5.72
CA GLU A 27 -5.05 1.01 5.70
C GLU A 27 -3.78 0.78 4.88
N TYR A 28 -3.60 1.49 3.78
CA TYR A 28 -2.37 1.43 2.99
C TYR A 28 -1.15 1.91 3.79
N ASN A 29 -1.30 2.97 4.60
CA ASN A 29 -0.23 3.42 5.49
C ASN A 29 0.12 2.35 6.54
N GLU A 30 -0.88 1.68 7.10
CA GLU A 30 -0.67 0.55 8.02
C GLU A 30 0.05 -0.61 7.32
N LEU A 31 -0.31 -0.91 6.06
CA LEU A 31 0.37 -1.91 5.25
C LEU A 31 1.84 -1.52 5.01
N GLU A 32 2.14 -0.28 4.61
CA GLU A 32 3.52 0.18 4.41
C GLU A 32 4.35 0.06 5.70
N GLN A 33 3.77 0.41 6.85
CA GLN A 33 4.43 0.27 8.16
C GLN A 33 4.65 -1.19 8.54
N THR A 34 3.69 -2.07 8.24
CA THR A 34 3.79 -3.51 8.55
C THR A 34 4.85 -4.17 7.68
N ILE A 35 4.86 -3.89 6.38
CA ILE A 35 5.91 -4.34 5.46
C ILE A 35 7.29 -3.85 5.93
N ARG A 36 7.39 -2.59 6.38
CA ARG A 36 8.64 -2.06 6.96
C ARG A 36 9.11 -2.90 8.15
N LYS A 37 8.22 -3.16 9.11
CA LYS A 37 8.55 -3.93 10.31
C LYS A 37 9.02 -5.34 9.96
N VAL A 38 8.32 -6.02 9.06
CA VAL A 38 8.71 -7.37 8.59
C VAL A 38 10.07 -7.32 7.89
N PHE A 39 10.32 -6.33 7.03
CA PHE A 39 11.62 -6.16 6.39
C PHE A 39 12.74 -5.95 7.42
N GLU A 40 12.59 -5.01 8.36
CA GLU A 40 13.59 -4.70 9.38
C GLU A 40 13.86 -5.90 10.30
N LYS A 41 12.83 -6.64 10.69
CA LYS A 41 12.92 -7.86 11.51
C LYS A 41 13.78 -8.94 10.83
N ASN A 42 13.67 -9.07 9.51
CA ASN A 42 14.34 -10.12 8.75
C ASN A 42 15.72 -9.71 8.22
N LEU A 43 16.21 -8.49 8.46
CA LEU A 43 17.52 -8.06 7.94
C LEU A 43 18.68 -8.94 8.42
N SER A 44 18.62 -9.41 9.66
CA SER A 44 19.65 -10.28 10.26
C SER A 44 19.62 -11.71 9.72
N THR A 45 18.50 -12.14 9.13
CA THR A 45 18.35 -13.49 8.56
C THR A 45 18.73 -13.56 7.08
N LEU A 46 18.93 -12.40 6.44
CA LEU A 46 19.28 -12.34 5.02
C LEU A 46 20.66 -12.93 4.73
N PRO A 47 20.83 -13.63 3.61
CA PRO A 47 22.15 -14.05 3.15
C PRO A 47 23.09 -12.85 2.96
N GLN A 48 24.37 -13.01 3.32
CA GLN A 48 25.37 -11.93 3.25
C GLN A 48 25.43 -11.25 1.88
N LYS A 49 25.29 -12.02 0.80
CA LYS A 49 25.25 -11.49 -0.58
C LYS A 49 24.11 -10.49 -0.79
N ILE A 50 22.93 -10.78 -0.25
CA ILE A 50 21.75 -9.90 -0.36
C ILE A 50 21.92 -8.67 0.52
N LEU A 51 22.45 -8.84 1.73
CA LEU A 51 22.75 -7.71 2.62
C LEU A 51 23.76 -6.75 1.99
N GLN A 52 24.83 -7.27 1.36
CA GLN A 52 25.79 -6.47 0.62
C GLN A 52 25.16 -5.72 -0.58
N GLN A 53 24.22 -6.36 -1.30
CA GLN A 53 23.46 -5.69 -2.35
C GLN A 53 22.59 -4.54 -1.79
N LEU A 54 21.96 -4.74 -0.63
CA LEU A 54 21.22 -3.67 0.04
C LEU A 54 22.13 -2.49 0.41
N TYR A 55 23.30 -2.75 0.98
CA TYR A 55 24.31 -1.71 1.25
C TYR A 55 24.78 -1.02 -0.03
N PHE A 56 24.93 -1.73 -1.13
CA PHE A 56 25.27 -1.14 -2.43
C PHE A 56 24.17 -0.19 -2.92
N TYR A 57 22.91 -0.63 -2.92
CA TYR A 57 21.77 0.22 -3.31
C TYR A 57 21.59 1.42 -2.37
N TYR A 58 21.86 1.22 -1.08
CA TYR A 58 21.82 2.27 -0.06
C TYR A 58 22.92 3.30 -0.25
N GLY A 59 24.15 2.89 -0.52
CA GLY A 59 25.25 3.80 -0.86
C GLY A 59 24.99 4.58 -2.15
N GLY A 60 24.34 3.95 -3.14
CA GLY A 60 23.91 4.62 -4.37
C GLY A 60 22.87 5.73 -4.18
N LYS A 61 22.26 5.86 -2.99
CA LYS A 61 21.34 6.95 -2.63
C LYS A 61 22.05 8.22 -2.16
N ILE A 62 23.38 8.22 -2.07
CA ILE A 62 24.15 9.43 -1.78
C ILE A 62 23.81 10.49 -2.84
N GLY A 63 23.15 11.55 -2.39
CA GLY A 63 22.75 12.69 -3.21
C GLY A 63 23.57 13.92 -2.88
N THR A 64 23.26 15.02 -3.57
CA THR A 64 23.80 16.35 -3.26
C THR A 64 22.71 17.27 -2.73
N TYR A 65 23.11 18.27 -1.96
CA TYR A 65 22.22 19.36 -1.53
C TYR A 65 22.94 20.71 -1.66
N ILE A 66 22.15 21.77 -1.83
CA ILE A 66 22.67 23.14 -1.87
C ILE A 66 22.69 23.67 -0.44
N GLU A 67 23.87 24.01 0.06
CA GLU A 67 24.05 24.71 1.31
C GLU A 67 24.09 26.22 1.02
N TYR A 68 22.94 26.86 1.16
CA TYR A 68 22.77 28.27 0.78
C TYR A 68 23.69 29.22 1.56
N GLU A 69 23.90 28.96 2.85
CA GLU A 69 24.73 29.81 3.71
C GLU A 69 26.21 29.78 3.32
N ALA A 70 26.70 28.62 2.87
CA ALA A 70 28.08 28.46 2.42
C ALA A 70 28.24 28.66 0.91
N HIS A 71 27.15 28.96 0.19
CA HIS A 71 27.10 29.04 -1.28
C HIS A 71 27.77 27.83 -1.96
N SER A 72 27.56 26.63 -1.43
CA SER A 72 28.24 25.41 -1.89
C SER A 72 27.27 24.27 -2.16
N VAL A 73 27.68 23.34 -3.03
CA VAL A 73 27.00 22.06 -3.21
C VAL A 73 27.74 21.03 -2.36
N ARG A 74 27.03 20.41 -1.42
CA ARG A 74 27.57 19.36 -0.56
C ARG A 74 26.97 18.00 -0.90
N LEU A 75 27.73 16.96 -0.58
CA LEU A 75 27.26 15.58 -0.63
C LEU A 75 26.56 15.23 0.68
N ASN A 76 25.44 14.52 0.60
CA ASN A 76 24.87 13.82 1.74
C ASN A 76 25.78 12.64 2.09
N SER A 77 26.55 12.74 3.16
CA SER A 77 27.36 11.63 3.64
C SER A 77 26.47 10.54 4.23
N LEU A 78 26.64 9.31 3.74
CA LEU A 78 26.05 8.10 4.30
C LEU A 78 27.18 7.24 4.83
N ASP A 79 27.37 7.29 6.15
CA ASP A 79 28.38 6.48 6.82
C ASP A 79 27.90 5.03 6.93
N PHE A 80 28.79 4.09 6.66
CA PHE A 80 28.51 2.68 6.90
C PHE A 80 28.25 2.45 8.39
N LYS A 81 27.12 1.79 8.68
CA LYS A 81 26.76 1.35 10.03
C LYS A 81 26.42 -0.13 9.99
N GLU A 82 27.09 -0.90 10.84
CA GLU A 82 26.74 -2.30 11.08
C GLU A 82 25.37 -2.33 11.77
N GLY A 83 24.42 -3.08 11.19
CA GLY A 83 23.02 -3.07 11.63
C GLY A 83 22.17 -1.94 11.05
N GLU A 84 22.50 -1.44 9.85
CA GLU A 84 21.66 -0.48 9.12
C GLU A 84 20.28 -1.06 8.84
N LEU A 85 19.23 -0.26 9.05
CA LEU A 85 17.83 -0.64 8.83
C LEU A 85 17.29 -0.13 7.48
N PHE A 86 18.13 0.57 6.72
CA PHE A 86 17.85 1.07 5.37
C PHE A 86 16.58 1.94 5.31
N LYS A 87 16.41 2.81 6.32
CA LYS A 87 15.20 3.64 6.50
C LYS A 87 14.87 4.54 5.30
N THR A 88 15.87 4.88 4.47
CA THR A 88 15.70 5.72 3.28
C THR A 88 15.24 4.96 2.04
N LEU A 89 15.32 3.62 2.03
CA LEU A 89 14.72 2.82 0.96
C LEU A 89 13.21 2.90 1.10
N SER A 90 12.49 3.28 0.04
CA SER A 90 11.02 3.26 0.09
C SER A 90 10.49 1.84 -0.01
N ILE A 91 9.23 1.61 0.42
CA ILE A 91 8.58 0.30 0.30
C ILE A 91 8.57 -0.19 -1.15
N ASN A 92 8.34 0.70 -2.12
CA ASN A 92 8.44 0.38 -3.55
C ASN A 92 9.79 -0.25 -3.92
N GLN A 93 10.88 0.29 -3.38
CA GLN A 93 12.22 -0.20 -3.67
C GLN A 93 12.46 -1.56 -3.03
N ILE A 94 12.03 -1.74 -1.78
CA ILE A 94 12.12 -3.02 -1.07
C ILE A 94 11.35 -4.09 -1.85
N ILE A 95 10.09 -3.83 -2.19
CA ILE A 95 9.24 -4.75 -2.95
C ILE A 95 9.88 -5.11 -4.30
N LYS A 96 10.46 -4.14 -5.02
CA LYS A 96 11.14 -4.42 -6.30
C LYS A 96 12.39 -5.27 -6.14
N ILE A 97 13.23 -4.98 -5.14
CA ILE A 97 14.46 -5.74 -4.87
C ILE A 97 14.12 -7.21 -4.58
N PHE A 98 13.18 -7.45 -3.66
CA PHE A 98 12.84 -8.82 -3.25
C PHE A 98 11.91 -9.54 -4.23
N LYS A 99 11.23 -8.84 -5.13
CA LYS A 99 10.49 -9.47 -6.24
C LYS A 99 11.43 -10.20 -7.21
N GLU A 100 12.60 -9.62 -7.52
CA GLU A 100 13.58 -10.25 -8.42
C GLU A 100 14.43 -11.32 -7.72
N SER A 101 14.58 -11.22 -6.40
CA SER A 101 15.36 -12.15 -5.58
C SER A 101 14.62 -12.44 -4.26
N PRO A 102 13.66 -13.39 -4.24
CA PRO A 102 12.77 -13.63 -3.11
C PRO A 102 13.48 -14.35 -1.96
N HIS A 103 14.28 -13.60 -1.20
CA HIS A 103 15.03 -14.08 -0.02
C HIS A 103 14.39 -13.70 1.31
N LEU A 104 13.18 -13.15 1.28
CA LEU A 104 12.40 -12.75 2.45
C LEU A 104 11.15 -13.64 2.45
N GLU A 105 11.21 -14.77 3.16
CA GLU A 105 10.16 -15.80 3.12
C GLU A 105 8.81 -15.26 3.60
N ASP A 106 8.80 -14.34 4.56
CA ASP A 106 7.60 -13.64 5.05
C ASP A 106 6.89 -12.84 3.95
N PHE A 107 7.53 -12.56 2.81
CA PHE A 107 6.92 -11.95 1.62
C PHE A 107 6.55 -12.97 0.54
N ASN A 108 6.91 -14.23 0.69
CA ASN A 108 6.71 -15.30 -0.29
C ASN A 108 5.36 -16.01 -0.09
N PHE A 109 4.31 -15.25 0.19
CA PHE A 109 2.95 -15.78 0.31
C PHE A 109 2.03 -15.29 -0.80
N VAL A 110 0.88 -15.96 -0.90
CA VAL A 110 -0.20 -15.62 -1.82
C VAL A 110 -1.48 -15.29 -1.06
N VAL A 111 -2.35 -14.47 -1.65
CA VAL A 111 -3.71 -14.23 -1.17
C VAL A 111 -4.71 -14.80 -2.17
N GLU A 112 -5.74 -15.48 -1.66
CA GLU A 112 -6.79 -16.07 -2.47
C GLU A 112 -7.77 -15.01 -2.98
N SER A 113 -8.26 -15.20 -4.21
CA SER A 113 -9.34 -14.41 -4.77
C SER A 113 -10.62 -14.56 -3.95
N VAL A 114 -11.37 -13.47 -3.82
CA VAL A 114 -12.67 -13.46 -3.15
C VAL A 114 -13.75 -14.08 -4.06
N GLN A 115 -13.58 -14.00 -5.38
CA GLN A 115 -14.55 -14.53 -6.34
C GLN A 115 -14.29 -16.00 -6.73
N ARG A 116 -13.03 -16.43 -6.79
CA ARG A 116 -12.63 -17.74 -7.32
C ARG A 116 -11.54 -18.36 -6.47
N THR A 117 -11.87 -19.44 -5.76
CA THR A 117 -10.93 -20.14 -4.86
C THR A 117 -9.68 -20.70 -5.56
N THR A 118 -9.75 -20.96 -6.87
CA THR A 118 -8.59 -21.43 -7.66
C THR A 118 -7.64 -20.32 -8.09
N THR A 119 -8.02 -19.05 -7.92
CA THR A 119 -7.22 -17.90 -8.33
C THR A 119 -6.50 -17.32 -7.12
N VAL A 120 -5.19 -17.15 -7.24
CA VAL A 120 -4.33 -16.59 -6.19
C VAL A 120 -3.51 -15.43 -6.73
N PHE A 121 -3.19 -14.49 -5.88
CA PHE A 121 -2.36 -13.33 -6.18
C PHE A 121 -1.13 -13.33 -5.28
N THR A 122 0.04 -13.10 -5.87
CA THR A 122 1.28 -13.01 -5.09
C THR A 122 1.31 -11.73 -4.26
N PHE A 123 1.93 -11.78 -3.07
CA PHE A 123 2.15 -10.61 -2.23
C PHE A 123 2.74 -9.43 -3.03
N TYR A 124 3.81 -9.68 -3.80
CA TYR A 124 4.48 -8.65 -4.59
C TYR A 124 3.55 -8.01 -5.63
N ASP A 125 2.74 -8.79 -6.35
CA ASP A 125 1.81 -8.25 -7.34
C ASP A 125 0.69 -7.44 -6.68
N CYS A 126 0.19 -7.89 -5.53
CA CYS A 126 -0.79 -7.13 -4.75
C CYS A 126 -0.23 -5.78 -4.31
N VAL A 127 0.94 -5.75 -3.66
CA VAL A 127 1.53 -4.50 -3.16
C VAL A 127 1.85 -3.53 -4.30
N ILE A 128 2.32 -4.02 -5.46
CA ILE A 128 2.56 -3.17 -6.63
C ILE A 128 1.26 -2.53 -7.14
N ARG A 129 0.16 -3.28 -7.23
CA ARG A 129 -1.15 -2.74 -7.66
C ARG A 129 -1.67 -1.70 -6.67
N LEU A 130 -1.56 -1.96 -5.37
CA LEU A 130 -1.95 -1.02 -4.31
C LEU A 130 -1.12 0.26 -4.35
N LEU A 131 0.19 0.14 -4.58
CA LEU A 131 1.09 1.28 -4.73
C LEU A 131 0.72 2.15 -5.95
N ASN A 132 0.35 1.52 -7.06
CA ASN A 132 -0.13 2.25 -8.24
C ASN A 132 -1.42 3.03 -7.95
N MET A 133 -2.38 2.42 -7.25
CA MET A 133 -3.60 3.10 -6.81
C MET A 133 -3.29 4.26 -5.87
N ARG A 134 -2.42 4.06 -4.86
CA ARG A 134 -2.02 5.12 -3.93
C ARG A 134 -1.38 6.30 -4.66
N ASN A 135 -0.49 6.04 -5.63
CA ASN A 135 0.15 7.11 -6.38
C ASN A 135 -0.86 7.92 -7.21
N LYS A 136 -1.85 7.25 -7.81
CA LYS A 136 -2.94 7.96 -8.49
C LYS A 136 -3.74 8.83 -7.53
N LEU A 137 -4.16 8.27 -6.39
CA LEU A 137 -4.91 9.01 -5.37
C LEU A 137 -4.13 10.21 -4.81
N ALA A 138 -2.80 10.15 -4.77
CA ALA A 138 -1.95 11.25 -4.32
C ALA A 138 -1.84 12.40 -5.34
N HIS A 139 -2.05 12.14 -6.63
CA HIS A 139 -1.89 13.13 -7.71
C HIS A 139 -3.22 13.60 -8.31
N GLU A 140 -4.25 12.75 -8.31
CA GLU A 140 -5.54 12.98 -8.96
C GLU A 140 -6.67 12.44 -8.05
N VAL A 141 -7.55 13.31 -7.55
CA VAL A 141 -8.70 12.89 -6.70
C VAL A 141 -10.04 13.10 -7.41
N VAL A 142 -10.10 14.07 -8.33
CA VAL A 142 -11.32 14.46 -9.04
C VAL A 142 -11.59 13.49 -10.21
N ASP A 143 -10.68 13.42 -11.17
CA ASP A 143 -10.82 12.62 -12.40
C ASP A 143 -10.11 11.25 -12.30
N LEU A 144 -10.46 10.49 -11.26
CA LEU A 144 -9.87 9.16 -11.04
C LEU A 144 -10.26 8.18 -12.15
N GLN A 145 -9.25 7.55 -12.75
CA GLN A 145 -9.42 6.47 -13.72
C GLN A 145 -8.45 5.33 -13.39
N PHE A 146 -8.96 4.27 -12.78
CA PHE A 146 -8.20 3.06 -12.51
C PHE A 146 -8.20 2.10 -13.69
N LYS A 147 -7.12 1.33 -13.83
CA LYS A 147 -6.92 0.28 -14.83
C LYS A 147 -6.59 -1.02 -14.12
N ASP A 148 -6.53 -2.13 -14.85
CA ASP A 148 -6.24 -3.46 -14.29
C ASP A 148 -4.94 -3.54 -13.48
N ARG A 149 -3.94 -2.72 -13.84
CA ARG A 149 -2.66 -2.62 -13.10
C ARG A 149 -2.75 -1.95 -11.73
N ASP A 150 -3.88 -1.33 -11.41
CA ASP A 150 -4.13 -0.62 -10.16
C ASP A 150 -5.11 -1.40 -9.26
N LEU A 151 -5.66 -2.51 -9.74
CA LEU A 151 -6.71 -3.28 -9.08
C LEU A 151 -6.29 -4.74 -8.93
N ILE A 152 -6.41 -5.32 -7.75
CA ILE A 152 -6.13 -6.75 -7.54
C ILE A 152 -7.25 -7.59 -8.15
N GLU A 153 -8.48 -7.32 -7.75
CA GLU A 153 -9.70 -7.95 -8.25
C GLU A 153 -10.88 -7.00 -8.00
N LEU A 154 -11.80 -6.86 -8.96
CA LEU A 154 -13.01 -6.06 -8.78
C LEU A 154 -14.07 -6.86 -8.03
N LEU A 155 -14.49 -6.40 -6.86
CA LEU A 155 -15.56 -7.02 -6.08
C LEU A 155 -16.91 -6.40 -6.42
N SER A 156 -17.98 -7.19 -6.32
CA SER A 156 -19.34 -6.68 -6.48
C SER A 156 -19.78 -5.88 -5.25
N HIS A 157 -20.78 -5.01 -5.42
CA HIS A 157 -21.40 -4.30 -4.28
C HIS A 157 -21.90 -5.26 -3.19
N GLU A 158 -22.39 -6.44 -3.56
CA GLU A 158 -22.83 -7.47 -2.59
C GLU A 158 -21.67 -8.05 -1.79
N GLN A 159 -20.51 -8.22 -2.40
CA GLN A 159 -19.30 -8.67 -1.71
C GLN A 159 -18.79 -7.59 -0.76
N ILE A 160 -18.71 -6.34 -1.23
CA ILE A 160 -18.30 -5.18 -0.41
C ILE A 160 -19.26 -4.97 0.77
N ALA A 161 -20.57 -5.17 0.59
CA ALA A 161 -21.55 -5.03 1.66
C ALA A 161 -21.36 -6.04 2.82
N ARG A 162 -20.63 -7.14 2.60
CA ARG A 162 -20.35 -8.16 3.63
C ARG A 162 -19.08 -7.87 4.42
N GLU A 163 -18.27 -6.93 3.95
CA GLU A 163 -17.00 -6.57 4.56
C GLU A 163 -17.19 -5.49 5.64
N PRO A 164 -16.40 -5.50 6.71
CA PRO A 164 -16.56 -4.57 7.84
C PRO A 164 -16.02 -3.19 7.48
N PHE A 165 -16.83 -2.35 6.86
CA PHE A 165 -16.50 -0.94 6.61
C PHE A 165 -17.14 -0.06 7.68
N ASP A 166 -16.43 0.16 8.80
CA ASP A 166 -16.96 0.90 9.95
C ASP A 166 -17.41 2.33 9.61
N LEU A 167 -16.67 2.98 8.71
CA LEU A 167 -16.99 4.34 8.25
C LEU A 167 -18.24 4.40 7.35
N LEU A 168 -18.69 3.25 6.83
CA LEU A 168 -19.79 3.15 5.88
C LEU A 168 -21.06 2.52 6.47
N GLN A 169 -21.09 2.20 7.77
CA GLN A 169 -22.24 1.52 8.40
C GLN A 169 -23.59 2.20 8.17
N ASN A 170 -23.60 3.53 8.03
CA ASN A 170 -24.81 4.33 7.81
C ASN A 170 -25.03 4.72 6.33
N TYR A 171 -24.22 4.19 5.42
CA TYR A 171 -24.28 4.51 4.00
C TYR A 171 -24.79 3.31 3.19
N ASP A 172 -25.56 3.61 2.14
CA ASP A 172 -25.93 2.62 1.14
C ASP A 172 -24.76 2.41 0.18
N VAL A 173 -23.99 1.34 0.40
CA VAL A 173 -22.84 0.97 -0.44
C VAL A 173 -23.19 0.76 -1.91
N ARG A 174 -24.47 0.49 -2.25
CA ARG A 174 -24.93 0.38 -3.65
C ARG A 174 -24.86 1.70 -4.42
N LYS A 175 -24.67 2.82 -3.72
CA LYS A 175 -24.51 4.15 -4.31
C LYS A 175 -23.06 4.50 -4.63
N MET A 176 -22.11 3.59 -4.40
CA MET A 176 -20.73 3.76 -4.85
C MET A 176 -20.69 3.78 -6.37
N ASP A 177 -20.02 4.81 -6.92
CA ASP A 177 -19.59 4.79 -8.32
C ASP A 177 -18.52 3.72 -8.56
N ASP A 178 -18.27 3.41 -9.83
CA ASP A 178 -17.33 2.35 -10.22
C ASP A 178 -15.93 2.59 -9.65
N MET A 179 -15.43 3.84 -9.66
CA MET A 179 -14.08 4.14 -9.16
C MET A 179 -13.98 3.98 -7.64
N THR A 180 -15.06 4.31 -6.91
CA THR A 180 -15.16 4.07 -5.47
C THR A 180 -15.19 2.58 -5.16
N LEU A 181 -15.90 1.79 -5.98
CA LEU A 181 -15.93 0.33 -5.86
C LEU A 181 -14.55 -0.30 -6.10
N TYR A 182 -13.77 0.24 -7.03
CA TYR A 182 -12.38 -0.21 -7.26
C TYR A 182 -11.51 -0.01 -6.01
N ILE A 183 -11.64 1.16 -5.35
CA ILE A 183 -10.89 1.45 -4.14
C ILE A 183 -11.34 0.54 -3.00
N ALA A 184 -12.66 0.39 -2.80
CA ALA A 184 -13.22 -0.51 -1.79
C ALA A 184 -12.76 -1.95 -2.00
N SER A 185 -12.68 -2.42 -3.25
CA SER A 185 -12.19 -3.76 -3.58
C SER A 185 -10.74 -3.95 -3.13
N ASN A 186 -9.85 -2.98 -3.39
CA ASN A 186 -8.47 -3.04 -2.94
C ASN A 186 -8.32 -2.95 -1.41
N ILE A 187 -9.20 -2.24 -0.70
CA ILE A 187 -9.23 -2.21 0.77
C ILE A 187 -9.38 -3.63 1.33
N VAL A 188 -10.31 -4.43 0.80
CA VAL A 188 -10.50 -5.83 1.21
C VAL A 188 -9.21 -6.63 1.09
N TYR A 189 -8.44 -6.40 0.02
CA TYR A 189 -7.15 -7.05 -0.16
C TYR A 189 -6.06 -6.50 0.76
N ILE A 190 -6.05 -5.21 1.10
CA ILE A 190 -5.13 -4.67 2.11
C ILE A 190 -5.36 -5.40 3.45
N ARG A 191 -6.60 -5.59 3.87
CA ARG A 191 -6.94 -6.33 5.11
C ARG A 191 -6.44 -7.77 5.08
N LYS A 192 -6.61 -8.46 3.96
CA LYS A 192 -6.08 -9.83 3.76
C LYS A 192 -4.56 -9.87 3.86
N LEU A 193 -3.85 -8.92 3.25
CA LEU A 193 -2.40 -8.82 3.33
C LEU A 193 -1.94 -8.52 4.76
N LEU A 194 -2.59 -7.57 5.44
CA LEU A 194 -2.31 -7.21 6.82
C LEU A 194 -2.50 -8.40 7.77
N SER A 195 -3.60 -9.16 7.61
CA SER A 195 -3.83 -10.38 8.40
C SER A 195 -2.65 -11.34 8.28
N LYS A 196 -2.22 -11.65 7.04
CA LYS A 196 -1.10 -12.58 6.81
C LYS A 196 0.22 -12.04 7.34
N LEU A 197 0.54 -10.77 7.10
CA LEU A 197 1.77 -10.16 7.59
C LEU A 197 1.82 -10.09 9.12
N ASN A 198 0.70 -9.79 9.78
CA ASN A 198 0.62 -9.72 11.23
C ASN A 198 0.74 -11.11 11.88
N ASP A 199 0.26 -12.17 11.23
CA ASP A 199 0.50 -13.54 11.68
C ASP A 199 2.02 -13.83 11.73
N GLU A 200 2.79 -13.38 10.72
CA GLU A 200 4.26 -13.51 10.70
C GLU A 200 4.97 -12.63 11.73
N VAL A 201 4.42 -11.45 12.04
CA VAL A 201 4.96 -10.57 13.09
C VAL A 201 4.79 -11.18 14.48
N ASN A 202 3.63 -11.79 14.76
CA ASN A 202 3.23 -12.29 16.08
C ASN A 202 3.68 -13.72 16.40
N GLN A 203 4.23 -14.49 15.46
CA GLN A 203 4.69 -15.87 15.66
C GLN A 203 6.09 -16.01 16.31
N THR A 204 6.61 -14.95 16.93
CA THR A 204 7.89 -14.91 17.67
C THR A 204 7.77 -14.03 18.90
#